data_AF-A0A965S8M7-F1
#
_entry.id   AF-A0A965S8M7-F1
#
_cell.length_a   1.000
_cell.length_b   1.000
_cell.length_c   1.000
_cell.angle_alpha   90.00
_cell.angle_beta   90.00
_cell.angle_gamma   90.00
#
_symmetry.space_group_name_H-M   'P 1'
#
loop_
_entity.id
_entity.type
_entity.pdbx_description
1 polymer ?
#
loop_
_entity_poly.entity_id
_entity_poly.type
_entity_poly.pdbx_seq_one_letter_code
_entity_poly.pdbx_strand_id
1 'polypeptide(L)'
;MGHNLPPPNMMAMTPEQLVSEYYGKYPSIGPGMIGAASVGLFYSLWSFLVAKLMREENGSFGVLSMMEMAGGILTGWLFAFCSAMWAACAVLVTQVSPDVIKMVHTFTWIIFDCTYMITTMQMVAMGLFTVLNKRQTMFPAWAGWTAIAIGASFIALVFMPFVTEGPFTVPGLWNFWVIFSTWIWAYFGVYNYYVLKHVYKAPEAQARAAGRAMPA
;
A
#
# COMPACT_ATOMS: atom_id res chain seq x y z
N MET A 1 5.79 -15.25 -7.44
CA MET A 1 4.75 -14.84 -6.47
C MET A 1 4.35 -16.08 -5.68
N GLY A 2 4.63 -16.12 -4.37
CA GLY A 2 4.59 -17.34 -3.55
C GLY A 2 3.19 -17.85 -3.18
N HIS A 3 2.31 -18.08 -4.17
CA HIS A 3 0.97 -18.67 -4.00
C HIS A 3 0.03 -17.97 -3.00
N ASN A 4 0.27 -16.70 -2.68
CA ASN A 4 -0.58 -15.89 -1.78
C ASN A 4 -1.60 -15.00 -2.52
N LEU A 5 -1.88 -15.27 -3.80
CA LEU A 5 -2.78 -14.44 -4.61
C LEU A 5 -3.77 -15.35 -5.38
N PRO A 6 -5.09 -15.23 -5.16
CA PRO A 6 -5.72 -14.48 -4.07
C PRO A 6 -5.43 -15.11 -2.68
N PRO A 7 -5.52 -14.34 -1.59
CA PRO A 7 -5.25 -14.84 -0.24
C PRO A 7 -6.31 -15.86 0.22
N PRO A 8 -6.00 -16.72 1.22
CA PRO A 8 -6.97 -17.67 1.75
C PRO A 8 -8.15 -16.96 2.42
N ASN A 9 -9.35 -17.56 2.35
CA ASN A 9 -10.53 -17.05 3.04
C ASN A 9 -10.49 -17.43 4.53
N MET A 10 -9.70 -16.70 5.31
CA MET A 10 -9.43 -17.04 6.71
C MET A 10 -10.66 -17.00 7.63
N MET A 11 -11.71 -16.25 7.26
CA MET A 11 -12.96 -16.19 8.02
C MET A 11 -13.80 -17.46 7.83
N ALA A 12 -13.75 -18.08 6.64
CA ALA A 12 -14.48 -19.31 6.35
C ALA A 12 -13.69 -20.59 6.67
N MET A 13 -12.37 -20.59 6.51
CA MET A 13 -11.54 -21.79 6.70
C MET A 13 -11.41 -22.17 8.17
N THR A 14 -11.41 -23.47 8.49
CA THR A 14 -11.00 -23.93 9.83
C THR A 14 -9.49 -23.74 10.04
N PRO A 15 -8.99 -23.74 11.29
CA PRO A 15 -7.56 -23.68 11.57
C PRO A 15 -6.77 -24.76 10.82
N GLU A 16 -7.28 -25.99 10.79
CA GLU A 16 -6.65 -27.13 10.13
C GLU A 16 -6.58 -26.92 8.63
N GLN A 17 -7.67 -26.45 8.01
CA GLN A 17 -7.71 -26.16 6.58
C GLN A 17 -6.68 -25.09 6.20
N LEU A 18 -6.54 -24.03 7.00
CA LEU A 18 -5.55 -22.98 6.74
C LEU A 18 -4.11 -23.53 6.78
N VAL A 19 -3.84 -24.50 7.67
CA VAL A 19 -2.54 -25.17 7.71
C VAL A 19 -2.38 -26.13 6.54
N SER A 20 -3.31 -27.05 6.30
CA SER A 20 -3.15 -28.11 5.30
C SER A 20 -3.25 -27.61 3.86
N GLU A 21 -4.14 -26.67 3.58
CA GLU A 21 -4.47 -26.24 2.21
C GLU A 21 -3.71 -24.98 1.77
N TYR A 22 -3.15 -24.23 2.71
CA TYR A 22 -2.44 -22.98 2.43
C TYR A 22 -0.97 -23.04 2.88
N TYR A 23 -0.67 -22.94 4.18
CA TYR A 23 0.72 -22.84 4.64
C TYR A 23 1.55 -24.11 4.40
N GLY A 24 0.99 -25.29 4.70
CA GLY A 24 1.63 -26.58 4.50
C GLY A 24 1.73 -26.98 3.02
N LYS A 25 0.74 -26.57 2.20
CA LYS A 25 0.76 -26.81 0.76
C LYS A 25 1.78 -25.95 0.02
N TYR A 26 2.05 -24.73 0.51
CA TYR A 26 2.91 -23.77 -0.17
C TYR A 26 4.05 -23.25 0.74
N PRO A 27 5.10 -24.05 0.99
CA PRO A 27 6.26 -23.61 1.77
C PRO A 27 6.94 -22.35 1.22
N SER A 28 6.78 -22.07 -0.08
CA SER A 28 7.27 -20.86 -0.74
C SER A 28 6.69 -19.54 -0.18
N ILE A 29 5.58 -19.60 0.57
CA ILE A 29 4.98 -18.42 1.21
C ILE A 29 5.99 -17.75 2.15
N GLY A 30 6.73 -18.54 2.95
CA GLY A 30 7.68 -18.01 3.94
C GLY A 30 8.75 -17.09 3.32
N PRO A 31 9.57 -17.61 2.38
CA PRO A 31 10.56 -16.78 1.68
C PRO A 31 9.94 -15.60 0.92
N GLY A 32 8.76 -15.79 0.31
CA GLY A 32 8.04 -14.71 -0.38
C GLY A 32 7.65 -13.56 0.56
N MET A 33 7.17 -13.91 1.75
CA MET A 33 6.78 -12.96 2.79
C MET A 33 7.98 -12.25 3.43
N ILE A 34 9.10 -12.95 3.63
CA ILE A 34 10.35 -12.32 4.07
C ILE A 34 10.87 -11.33 3.03
N GLY A 35 10.79 -11.69 1.75
CA GLY A 35 11.15 -10.79 0.65
C GLY A 35 10.26 -9.54 0.64
N ALA A 36 8.94 -9.71 0.75
CA ALA A 36 7.99 -8.61 0.85
C ALA A 36 8.24 -7.73 2.08
N ALA A 37 8.55 -8.33 3.24
CA ALA A 37 8.90 -7.61 4.46
C ALA A 37 10.14 -6.72 4.27
N SER A 38 11.13 -7.23 3.53
CA SER A 38 12.40 -6.54 3.28
C SER A 38 12.24 -5.33 2.36
N VAL A 39 11.33 -5.39 1.39
CA VAL A 39 11.11 -4.31 0.40
C VAL A 39 9.90 -3.42 0.70
N GLY A 40 9.04 -3.81 1.66
CA GLY A 40 7.80 -3.09 1.98
C GLY A 40 8.02 -1.62 2.34
N LEU A 41 9.13 -1.31 3.03
CA LEU A 41 9.50 0.06 3.39
C LEU A 41 9.92 0.94 2.19
N PHE A 42 10.14 0.37 1.00
CA PHE A 42 10.44 1.18 -0.18
C PHE A 42 9.26 2.05 -0.62
N TYR A 43 8.03 1.69 -0.23
CA TYR A 43 6.87 2.55 -0.41
C TYR A 43 7.02 3.88 0.34
N SER A 44 7.62 3.86 1.54
CA SER A 44 7.88 5.07 2.32
C SER A 44 8.88 5.99 1.61
N LEU A 45 9.86 5.43 0.89
CA LEU A 45 10.81 6.21 0.08
C LEU A 45 10.11 6.96 -1.06
N TRP A 46 9.16 6.30 -1.72
CA TRP A 46 8.32 6.93 -2.74
C TRP A 46 7.49 8.07 -2.15
N SER A 47 6.88 7.86 -0.97
CA SER A 47 6.12 8.90 -0.28
C SER A 47 7.00 10.11 0.10
N PHE A 48 8.22 9.91 0.61
CA PHE A 48 9.14 11.02 0.89
C PHE A 48 9.45 11.87 -0.36
N LEU A 49 9.63 11.22 -1.51
CA LEU A 49 9.84 11.91 -2.78
C LEU A 49 8.61 12.77 -3.13
N VAL A 50 7.42 12.21 -3.01
CA VAL A 50 6.16 12.91 -3.29
C VAL A 50 5.96 14.10 -2.34
N ALA A 51 6.12 13.90 -1.03
CA ALA A 51 6.04 14.96 -0.02
C ALA A 51 6.99 16.12 -0.33
N LYS A 52 8.23 15.80 -0.74
CA LYS A 52 9.24 16.78 -1.13
C LYS A 52 8.79 17.57 -2.36
N LEU A 53 8.27 16.91 -3.39
CA LEU A 53 7.77 17.58 -4.60
C LEU A 53 6.59 18.50 -4.28
N MET A 54 5.65 18.06 -3.43
CA MET A 54 4.55 18.92 -2.98
C MET A 54 5.05 20.15 -2.20
N ARG A 55 6.09 19.99 -1.38
CA ARG A 55 6.73 21.09 -0.64
C ARG A 55 7.42 22.07 -1.57
N GLU A 56 8.10 21.60 -2.62
CA GLU A 56 8.75 22.47 -3.61
C GLU A 56 7.72 23.33 -4.35
N GLU A 57 6.56 22.76 -4.73
CA GLU A 57 5.46 23.49 -5.37
C GLU A 57 4.78 24.51 -4.44
N ASN A 58 4.63 24.18 -3.15
CA ASN A 58 4.00 25.06 -2.16
C ASN A 58 4.96 26.10 -1.55
N GLY A 59 6.28 25.89 -1.67
CA GLY A 59 7.31 26.65 -0.97
C GLY A 59 7.48 26.29 0.53
N SER A 60 6.59 25.48 1.10
CA SER A 60 6.65 25.04 2.50
C SER A 60 5.98 23.67 2.69
N PHE A 61 6.25 23.02 3.83
CA PHE A 61 5.55 21.79 4.21
C PHE A 61 4.15 22.14 4.73
N GLY A 62 3.17 22.08 3.84
CA GLY A 62 1.76 22.21 4.21
C GLY A 62 1.20 20.93 4.84
N VAL A 63 0.03 21.05 5.47
CA VAL A 63 -0.68 19.92 6.10
C VAL A 63 -0.88 18.75 5.13
N LEU A 64 -1.23 19.00 3.87
CA LEU A 64 -1.43 17.95 2.87
C LEU A 64 -0.13 17.16 2.58
N SER A 65 1.03 17.83 2.54
CA SER A 65 2.33 17.15 2.37
C SER A 65 2.70 16.32 3.60
N MET A 66 2.37 16.80 4.80
CA MET A 66 2.59 16.04 6.04
C MET A 66 1.67 14.82 6.13
N MET A 67 0.40 14.95 5.74
CA MET A 67 -0.57 13.86 5.68
C MET A 67 -0.15 12.80 4.65
N GLU A 68 0.29 13.23 3.47
CA GLU A 68 0.83 12.32 2.46
C GLU A 68 2.01 11.52 3.02
N MET A 69 3.00 12.22 3.57
CA MET A 69 4.20 11.60 4.12
C MET A 69 3.89 10.64 5.26
N ALA A 70 3.05 11.06 6.23
CA ALA A 70 2.69 10.23 7.37
C ALA A 70 1.93 8.97 6.94
N GLY A 71 0.93 9.12 6.06
CA GLY A 71 0.18 7.97 5.55
C GLY A 71 1.06 7.03 4.71
N GLY A 72 2.02 7.58 3.96
CA GLY A 72 2.96 6.78 3.18
C GLY A 72 3.96 5.99 4.03
N ILE A 73 4.52 6.60 5.07
CA ILE A 73 5.39 5.92 6.04
C ILE A 73 4.65 4.75 6.69
N LEU A 74 3.44 5.00 7.20
CA LEU A 74 2.65 4.01 7.92
C LEU A 74 2.17 2.88 6.98
N THR A 75 1.82 3.19 5.74
CA THR A 75 1.49 2.17 4.72
C THR A 75 2.71 1.31 4.40
N GLY A 76 3.90 1.90 4.23
CA GLY A 76 5.13 1.15 4.01
C GLY A 76 5.51 0.27 5.20
N TRP A 77 5.30 0.77 6.43
CA TRP A 77 5.45 -0.03 7.65
C TRP A 77 4.47 -1.21 7.66
N LEU A 78 3.19 -0.98 7.31
CA LEU A 78 2.16 -2.01 7.26
C LEU A 78 2.56 -3.15 6.29
N PHE A 79 3.08 -2.81 5.10
CA PHE A 79 3.58 -3.78 4.13
C PHE A 79 4.72 -4.61 4.70
N ALA A 80 5.67 -3.99 5.41
CA ALA A 80 6.79 -4.71 6.00
C ALA A 80 6.35 -5.59 7.18
N PHE A 81 5.61 -5.00 8.11
CA PHE A 81 5.19 -5.61 9.37
C PHE A 81 4.25 -6.80 9.17
N CYS A 82 3.19 -6.64 8.38
CA CYS A 82 2.23 -7.72 8.15
C CYS A 82 2.84 -8.87 7.36
N SER A 83 3.73 -8.56 6.40
CA SER A 83 4.49 -9.60 5.69
C SER A 83 5.37 -10.40 6.64
N ALA A 84 6.03 -9.76 7.61
CA ALA A 84 6.80 -10.47 8.63
C ALA A 84 5.93 -11.38 9.51
N MET A 85 4.72 -10.96 9.86
CA MET A 85 3.77 -11.80 10.62
C MET A 85 3.28 -13.01 9.81
N TRP A 86 2.94 -12.83 8.54
CA TRP A 86 2.59 -13.96 7.66
C TRP A 86 3.79 -14.88 7.38
N ALA A 87 5.00 -14.34 7.31
CA ALA A 87 6.23 -15.14 7.23
C ALA A 87 6.39 -16.00 8.49
N ALA A 88 6.17 -15.43 9.67
CA ALA A 88 6.24 -16.17 10.94
C ALA A 88 5.24 -17.34 10.94
N CYS A 89 4.01 -17.13 10.47
CA CYS A 89 3.02 -18.20 10.31
C CYS A 89 3.53 -19.33 9.40
N ALA A 90 4.17 -18.98 8.27
CA ALA A 90 4.71 -19.98 7.33
C ALA A 90 5.91 -20.75 7.92
N VAL A 91 6.81 -20.08 8.63
CA VAL A 91 8.01 -20.70 9.22
C VAL A 91 7.66 -21.59 10.41
N LEU A 92 6.65 -21.18 11.20
CA LEU A 92 6.26 -21.87 12.43
C LEU A 92 5.12 -22.87 12.22
N VAL A 93 4.63 -23.07 10.99
CA VAL A 93 3.44 -23.89 10.69
C VAL A 93 3.50 -25.32 11.25
N THR A 94 4.69 -25.92 11.36
CA THR A 94 4.88 -27.28 11.93
C THR A 94 5.27 -27.28 13.40
N GLN A 95 5.45 -26.10 14.01
CA GLN A 95 5.98 -25.93 15.37
C GLN A 95 4.92 -25.47 16.37
N VAL A 96 3.84 -24.84 15.90
CA VAL A 96 2.74 -24.33 16.73
C VAL A 96 1.41 -24.94 16.30
N SER A 97 0.39 -24.83 17.16
CA SER A 97 -0.94 -25.37 16.85
C SER A 97 -1.62 -24.59 15.70
N PRO A 98 -2.51 -25.25 14.92
CA PRO A 98 -3.28 -24.58 13.87
C PRO A 98 -4.09 -23.37 14.36
N ASP A 99 -4.61 -23.41 15.59
CA ASP A 99 -5.35 -22.30 16.20
C ASP A 99 -4.49 -21.03 16.32
N VAL A 100 -3.24 -21.18 16.73
CA VAL A 100 -2.30 -20.04 16.84
C VAL A 100 -2.01 -19.47 15.45
N ILE A 101 -1.79 -20.33 14.45
CA ILE A 101 -1.59 -19.89 13.07
C ILE A 101 -2.81 -19.12 12.55
N LYS A 102 -4.02 -19.64 12.74
CA LYS A 102 -5.25 -18.97 12.30
C LYS A 102 -5.45 -17.65 13.01
N MET A 103 -5.24 -17.60 14.31
CA MET A 103 -5.35 -16.37 15.10
C MET A 103 -4.39 -15.30 14.57
N VAL A 104 -3.08 -15.61 14.45
CA VAL A 104 -2.08 -14.64 13.97
C VAL A 104 -2.37 -14.23 12.52
N HIS A 105 -2.71 -15.17 11.64
CA HIS A 105 -3.03 -14.87 10.25
C HIS A 105 -4.24 -13.93 10.12
N THR A 106 -5.32 -14.22 10.85
CA THR A 106 -6.56 -13.42 10.85
C THR A 106 -6.30 -12.04 11.45
N PHE A 107 -5.61 -11.98 12.58
CA PHE A 107 -5.23 -10.73 13.23
C PHE A 107 -4.37 -9.85 12.33
N THR A 108 -3.44 -10.45 11.57
CA THR A 108 -2.60 -9.73 10.60
C THR A 108 -3.46 -9.10 9.50
N TRP A 109 -4.45 -9.82 8.95
CA TRP A 109 -5.38 -9.27 7.96
C TRP A 109 -6.26 -8.15 8.54
N ILE A 110 -6.73 -8.28 9.79
CA ILE A 110 -7.48 -7.22 10.45
C ILE A 110 -6.63 -5.96 10.59
N ILE A 111 -5.36 -6.09 11.02
CA ILE A 111 -4.44 -4.95 11.04
C ILE A 111 -4.28 -4.36 9.64
N PHE A 112 -4.02 -5.20 8.64
CA PHE A 112 -3.75 -4.75 7.27
C PHE A 112 -4.92 -3.98 6.66
N ASP A 113 -6.12 -4.57 6.65
CA ASP A 113 -7.28 -4.00 5.96
C ASP A 113 -8.09 -3.03 6.84
N CYS A 114 -8.20 -3.25 8.16
CA CYS A 114 -9.01 -2.36 9.01
C CYS A 114 -8.27 -1.08 9.42
N THR A 115 -6.96 -0.98 9.13
CA THR A 115 -6.21 0.29 9.25
C THR A 115 -6.18 1.09 7.93
N TYR A 116 -7.08 0.80 7.00
CA TYR A 116 -7.20 1.45 5.69
C TYR A 116 -7.18 2.98 5.73
N MET A 117 -7.65 3.60 6.82
CA MET A 117 -7.65 5.05 7.01
C MET A 117 -6.25 5.67 6.87
N ILE A 118 -5.19 4.91 7.15
CA ILE A 118 -3.80 5.33 6.92
C ILE A 118 -3.57 5.70 5.45
N THR A 119 -3.93 4.79 4.54
CA THR A 119 -3.75 4.99 3.10
C THR A 119 -4.82 5.93 2.54
N THR A 120 -6.06 5.89 3.04
CA THR A 120 -7.09 6.88 2.69
C THR A 120 -6.62 8.29 2.96
N MET A 121 -6.02 8.56 4.13
CA MET A 121 -5.47 9.87 4.48
C MET A 121 -4.40 10.32 3.47
N GLN A 122 -3.47 9.43 3.09
CA GLN A 122 -2.45 9.73 2.09
C GLN A 122 -3.08 10.09 0.72
N MET A 123 -4.00 9.26 0.24
CA MET A 123 -4.62 9.41 -1.08
C MET A 123 -5.50 10.65 -1.17
N VAL A 124 -6.27 10.94 -0.11
CA VAL A 124 -7.08 12.16 -0.03
C VAL A 124 -6.19 13.39 0.04
N ALA A 125 -5.09 13.37 0.80
CA ALA A 125 -4.17 14.50 0.85
C ALA A 125 -3.53 14.78 -0.51
N MET A 126 -3.08 13.74 -1.21
CA MET A 126 -2.55 13.82 -2.57
C MET A 126 -3.57 14.31 -3.58
N GLY A 127 -4.80 13.79 -3.50
CA GLY A 127 -5.87 14.18 -4.40
C GLY A 127 -6.29 15.63 -4.19
N LEU A 128 -6.45 16.05 -2.93
CA LEU A 128 -6.76 17.45 -2.58
C LEU A 128 -5.65 18.39 -3.03
N PHE A 129 -4.38 18.04 -2.82
CA PHE A 129 -3.26 18.83 -3.33
C PHE A 129 -3.35 18.97 -4.85
N THR A 130 -3.62 17.88 -5.55
CA THR A 130 -3.72 17.85 -7.02
C THR A 130 -4.85 18.74 -7.55
N VAL A 131 -6.03 18.70 -6.93
CA VAL A 131 -7.20 19.45 -7.43
C VAL A 131 -7.27 20.90 -6.95
N LEU A 132 -6.77 21.19 -5.74
CA LEU A 132 -6.84 22.52 -5.12
C LEU A 132 -5.64 23.40 -5.48
N ASN A 133 -4.44 22.83 -5.60
CA ASN A 133 -3.26 23.60 -5.99
C ASN A 133 -3.33 23.89 -7.49
N LYS A 134 -3.63 25.13 -7.87
CA LYS A 134 -3.67 25.56 -9.28
C LYS A 134 -2.29 25.92 -9.84
N ARG A 135 -1.28 26.03 -8.98
CA ARG A 135 0.10 26.37 -9.37
C ARG A 135 0.88 25.14 -9.82
N GLN A 136 0.62 23.99 -9.20
CA GLN A 136 1.25 22.73 -9.62
C GLN A 136 0.78 22.35 -11.04
N THR A 137 1.72 21.85 -11.84
CA THR A 137 1.44 21.36 -13.21
C THR A 137 1.83 19.89 -13.39
N MET A 138 2.19 19.22 -12.29
CA MET A 138 2.70 17.86 -12.26
C MET A 138 1.60 16.83 -12.47
N PHE A 139 0.48 17.01 -11.78
CA PHE A 139 -0.60 16.04 -11.71
C PHE A 139 -1.87 16.60 -12.36
N PRO A 140 -2.51 15.85 -13.27
CA PRO A 140 -3.77 16.27 -13.85
C PRO A 140 -4.91 16.15 -12.82
N ALA A 141 -5.92 17.01 -12.91
CA ALA A 141 -7.02 17.05 -11.95
C ALA A 141 -7.80 15.72 -11.83
N TRP A 142 -7.94 14.96 -12.94
CA TRP A 142 -8.63 13.67 -12.92
C TRP A 142 -7.92 12.66 -12.02
N ALA A 143 -6.58 12.68 -11.95
CA ALA A 143 -5.82 11.79 -11.08
C ALA A 143 -6.09 12.10 -9.61
N GLY A 144 -6.24 13.39 -9.28
CA GLY A 144 -6.61 13.82 -7.94
C GLY A 144 -7.99 13.36 -7.49
N TRP A 145 -9.00 13.53 -8.34
CA TRP A 145 -10.35 13.01 -8.05
C TRP A 145 -10.38 11.48 -7.96
N THR A 146 -9.61 10.81 -8.81
CA THR A 146 -9.47 9.34 -8.79
C THR A 146 -8.85 8.87 -7.47
N ALA A 147 -7.80 9.53 -6.99
CA ALA A 147 -7.19 9.22 -5.69
C ALA A 147 -8.18 9.38 -4.52
N ILE A 148 -8.95 10.46 -4.50
CA ILE A 148 -9.97 10.68 -3.46
C ILE A 148 -11.04 9.58 -3.51
N ALA A 149 -11.55 9.26 -4.70
CA ALA A 149 -12.57 8.24 -4.88
C ALA A 149 -12.10 6.85 -4.41
N ILE A 150 -10.87 6.46 -4.78
CA ILE A 150 -10.29 5.19 -4.35
C ILE A 150 -10.08 5.19 -2.83
N GLY A 151 -9.49 6.25 -2.26
CA GLY A 151 -9.29 6.36 -0.82
C GLY A 151 -10.60 6.27 -0.02
N ALA A 152 -11.70 6.85 -0.54
CA ALA A 152 -13.02 6.73 0.07
C ALA A 152 -13.61 5.31 -0.05
N SER A 153 -13.37 4.63 -1.18
CA SER A 153 -13.85 3.26 -1.42
C SER A 153 -13.30 2.21 -0.46
N PHE A 154 -12.16 2.52 0.19
CA PHE A 154 -11.52 1.65 1.18
C PHE A 154 -12.38 1.44 2.43
N ILE A 155 -13.39 2.29 2.68
CA ILE A 155 -14.32 2.12 3.81
C ILE A 155 -14.98 0.74 3.83
N ALA A 156 -15.19 0.11 2.67
CA ALA A 156 -15.77 -1.22 2.59
C ALA A 156 -14.88 -2.33 3.18
N LEU A 157 -13.58 -2.08 3.39
CA LEU A 157 -12.66 -3.02 4.03
C LEU A 157 -13.07 -3.33 5.47
N VAL A 158 -13.86 -2.47 6.13
CA VAL A 158 -14.39 -2.73 7.48
C VAL A 158 -15.30 -3.95 7.54
N PHE A 159 -15.89 -4.38 6.41
CA PHE A 159 -16.77 -5.55 6.39
C PHE A 159 -16.00 -6.87 6.36
N MET A 160 -14.72 -6.83 5.96
CA MET A 160 -13.88 -8.01 5.78
C MET A 160 -13.90 -8.97 6.98
N PRO A 161 -13.79 -8.51 8.26
CA PRO A 161 -13.76 -9.42 9.40
C PRO A 161 -15.11 -10.05 9.75
N PHE A 162 -16.21 -9.58 9.15
CA PHE A 162 -17.57 -9.98 9.50
C PHE A 162 -18.23 -10.88 8.45
N VAL A 163 -17.55 -11.14 7.33
CA VAL A 163 -18.10 -11.91 6.22
C VAL A 163 -17.28 -13.16 5.96
N THR A 164 -17.96 -14.28 5.77
CA THR A 164 -17.34 -15.57 5.38
C THR A 164 -17.50 -15.84 3.89
N GLU A 165 -18.45 -15.18 3.21
CA GLU A 165 -18.76 -15.37 1.80
C GLU A 165 -19.08 -14.04 1.10
N GLY A 166 -19.01 -14.03 -0.23
CA GLY A 166 -19.37 -12.88 -1.04
C GLY A 166 -18.22 -11.92 -1.36
N PRO A 167 -18.53 -10.74 -1.93
CA PRO A 167 -17.54 -9.86 -2.55
C PRO A 167 -16.61 -9.15 -1.55
N PHE A 168 -17.00 -9.08 -0.28
CA PHE A 168 -16.24 -8.42 0.79
C PHE A 168 -15.37 -9.38 1.61
N THR A 169 -15.27 -10.66 1.21
CA THR A 169 -14.26 -11.56 1.78
C THR A 169 -12.86 -11.11 1.36
N VAL A 170 -11.82 -11.55 2.08
CA VAL A 170 -10.42 -11.24 1.72
C VAL A 170 -10.08 -11.57 0.26
N PRO A 171 -10.36 -12.79 -0.27
CA PRO A 171 -10.18 -13.08 -1.71
C PRO A 171 -11.31 -12.54 -2.61
N GLY A 172 -12.30 -11.84 -2.04
CA GLY A 172 -13.50 -11.40 -2.72
C GLY A 172 -13.23 -10.35 -3.80
N LEU A 173 -14.23 -10.16 -4.67
CA LEU A 173 -14.16 -9.20 -5.78
C LEU A 173 -13.80 -7.79 -5.32
N TRP A 174 -14.40 -7.31 -4.22
CA TRP A 174 -14.19 -5.94 -3.78
C TRP A 174 -12.81 -5.77 -3.13
N ASN A 175 -12.53 -6.53 -2.07
CA ASN A 175 -11.32 -6.33 -1.27
C ASN A 175 -10.05 -6.67 -2.06
N PHE A 176 -10.01 -7.80 -2.76
CA PHE A 176 -8.80 -8.18 -3.47
C PHE A 176 -8.73 -7.52 -4.85
N TRP A 177 -9.76 -7.69 -5.68
CA TRP A 177 -9.64 -7.30 -7.09
C TRP A 177 -9.87 -5.81 -7.32
N VAL A 178 -10.93 -5.21 -6.76
CA VAL A 178 -11.22 -3.79 -6.97
C VAL A 178 -10.22 -2.92 -6.21
N ILE A 179 -10.08 -3.12 -4.90
CA ILE A 179 -9.25 -2.24 -4.06
C ILE A 179 -7.77 -2.34 -4.42
N PHE A 180 -7.16 -3.54 -4.48
CA PHE A 180 -5.74 -3.62 -4.84
C PHE A 180 -5.48 -3.16 -6.28
N SER A 181 -6.33 -3.52 -7.25
CA SER A 181 -6.09 -3.11 -8.64
C SER A 181 -6.21 -1.60 -8.82
N THR A 182 -7.22 -0.97 -8.21
CA THR A 182 -7.38 0.49 -8.30
C THR A 182 -6.25 1.21 -7.57
N TRP A 183 -5.83 0.71 -6.39
CA TRP A 183 -4.69 1.27 -5.68
C TRP A 183 -3.37 1.16 -6.48
N ILE A 184 -3.06 -0.02 -7.04
CA ILE A 184 -1.83 -0.23 -7.83
C ILE A 184 -1.87 0.57 -9.12
N TRP A 185 -2.92 0.42 -9.92
CA TRP A 185 -2.91 0.91 -11.31
C TRP A 185 -3.42 2.33 -11.45
N ALA A 186 -4.50 2.69 -10.74
CA ALA A 186 -5.16 3.99 -10.89
C ALA A 186 -4.64 5.06 -9.93
N TYR A 187 -4.12 4.68 -8.76
CA TYR A 187 -3.44 5.60 -7.85
C TYR A 187 -1.92 5.54 -8.03
N PHE A 188 -1.27 4.47 -7.56
CA PHE A 188 0.19 4.40 -7.48
C PHE A 188 0.82 4.50 -8.88
N GLY A 189 0.33 3.74 -9.86
CA GLY A 189 0.83 3.74 -11.23
C GLY A 189 0.70 5.09 -11.93
N VAL A 190 -0.48 5.73 -11.80
CA VAL A 190 -0.74 7.06 -12.38
C VAL A 190 0.17 8.12 -11.75
N TYR A 191 0.20 8.22 -10.42
CA TYR A 191 1.03 9.21 -9.75
C TYR A 191 2.51 8.97 -10.00
N ASN A 192 2.96 7.71 -9.98
CA ASN A 192 4.34 7.37 -10.28
C ASN A 192 4.73 7.75 -11.72
N TYR A 193 3.84 7.52 -12.70
CA TYR A 193 4.06 7.98 -14.08
C TYR A 193 4.31 9.50 -14.14
N TYR A 194 3.48 10.30 -13.47
CA TYR A 194 3.63 11.76 -13.47
C TYR A 194 4.84 12.25 -12.65
N VAL A 195 5.14 11.64 -11.51
CA VAL A 195 6.34 11.92 -10.72
C VAL A 195 7.58 11.65 -11.55
N LEU A 196 7.70 10.48 -12.16
CA LEU A 196 8.86 10.13 -13.00
C LEU A 196 8.95 11.08 -14.20
N LYS A 197 7.83 11.35 -14.89
CA LYS A 197 7.79 12.32 -15.99
C LYS A 197 8.27 13.71 -15.57
N HIS A 198 7.93 14.16 -14.36
CA HIS A 198 8.37 15.46 -13.84
C HIS A 198 9.86 15.45 -13.47
N VAL A 199 10.32 14.44 -12.74
CA VAL A 199 11.73 14.29 -12.32
C VAL A 199 12.67 14.20 -13.52
N TYR A 200 12.31 13.44 -14.56
CA TYR A 200 13.13 13.30 -15.77
C TYR A 200 13.05 14.52 -16.71
N LYS A 201 11.99 15.33 -16.62
CA LYS A 201 11.87 16.59 -17.37
C LYS A 201 12.61 17.77 -16.74
N ALA A 202 13.30 17.58 -15.62
CA ALA A 202 14.10 18.63 -14.98
C ALA A 202 15.64 18.48 -15.19
N PRO A 203 16.18 18.40 -16.43
CA PRO A 203 17.63 18.33 -16.67
C PRO A 203 18.43 19.42 -15.99
N GLU A 204 17.92 20.66 -15.91
CA GLU A 204 18.61 21.77 -15.27
C GLU A 204 18.69 21.61 -13.74
N ALA A 205 17.65 21.08 -13.11
CA ALA A 205 17.65 20.79 -11.68
C ALA A 205 18.59 19.61 -11.35
N GLN A 206 18.62 18.59 -12.22
CA GLN A 206 19.58 17.48 -12.13
C GLN A 206 21.03 17.95 -12.34
N ALA A 207 21.26 18.87 -13.29
CA ALA A 207 22.58 19.46 -13.55
C ALA A 207 23.06 20.34 -12.39
N ARG A 208 22.17 21.13 -11.76
CA ARG A 208 22.47 21.91 -10.55
C ARG A 208 22.79 21.02 -9.35
N ALA A 209 21.99 19.97 -9.11
CA ALA A 209 22.20 19.04 -8.00
C ALA A 209 23.48 18.20 -8.16
N ALA A 210 23.89 17.89 -9.39
CA ALA A 210 25.14 17.20 -9.69
C ALA A 210 26.38 18.14 -9.71
N GLY A 211 26.22 19.43 -9.36
CA GLY A 211 27.29 20.42 -9.39
C GLY A 211 27.77 20.77 -10.81
N ARG A 212 27.00 20.42 -11.84
CA ARG A 212 27.36 20.59 -13.27
C ARG A 212 26.81 21.88 -13.88
N ALA A 213 25.89 22.56 -13.21
CA ALA A 213 25.43 23.88 -13.64
C ALA A 213 26.16 24.96 -12.83
N MET A 214 27.16 25.58 -13.45
CA MET A 214 27.71 26.84 -12.94
C MET A 214 26.67 27.96 -13.11
N PRO A 215 26.52 28.87 -12.14
CA PRO A 215 25.76 30.10 -12.36
C PRO A 215 26.51 30.96 -13.39
N ALA A 216 25.76 31.47 -14.37
CA ALA A 216 26.20 32.55 -15.25
C ALA A 216 26.10 33.89 -14.53
#